data_AF-A0A355BH34-F1
#
_entry.id   AF-A0A355BH34-F1
#
_cell.length_a   1.000
_cell.length_b   1.000
_cell.length_c   1.000
_cell.angle_alpha   90.00
_cell.angle_beta   90.00
_cell.angle_gamma   90.00
#
_symmetry.space_group_name_H-M   'P 1'
#
loop_
_entity.id
_entity.type
_entity.pdbx_description
1 polymer ?
#
loop_
_entity_poly.entity_id
_entity_poly.type
_entity_poly.pdbx_seq_one_letter_code
_entity_poly.pdbx_strand_id
1 'polypeptide(L)'
;MKRWRGVLWGICAVLLTQGISYLAARVPVVVERLYSRLLYPPLGRFLSRITALAPFSLAEVAVVGLLVAALLGILHWIFVGWRRPAVWLRQVRGILAIALFAYAAFILLWGLNYYRQPLAVTLQLEVQPTAVAELADLCAELIARTNAARQLVAEDGQQVMMLNGGKWRALTRAELGYEELAKQLPLASGRFGAPKGVYLSHWWSYT
;
A
#
# COMPACT_ATOMS: atom_id res chain seq x y z
N MET A 1 22.57 -28.62 -9.82
CA MET A 1 21.46 -27.83 -10.41
C MET A 1 20.11 -27.96 -9.68
N LYS A 2 19.61 -29.17 -9.32
CA LYS A 2 18.28 -29.33 -8.67
C LYS A 2 18.04 -28.47 -7.40
N ARG A 3 19.08 -28.22 -6.60
CA ARG A 3 19.01 -27.47 -5.33
C ARG A 3 18.74 -25.96 -5.46
N TRP A 4 18.94 -25.38 -6.64
CA TRP A 4 18.79 -23.94 -6.90
C TRP A 4 17.62 -23.61 -7.84
N ARG A 5 16.87 -24.62 -8.31
CA ARG A 5 15.80 -24.43 -9.30
C ARG A 5 14.79 -23.37 -8.89
N GLY A 6 14.33 -23.38 -7.63
CA GLY A 6 13.36 -22.39 -7.15
C GLY A 6 13.89 -20.96 -7.21
N VAL A 7 15.15 -20.75 -6.83
CA VAL A 7 15.80 -19.43 -6.91
C VAL A 7 15.99 -19.01 -8.37
N LEU A 8 16.44 -19.91 -9.24
CA LEU A 8 16.61 -19.62 -10.67
C LEU A 8 15.29 -19.24 -11.33
N TRP A 9 14.21 -19.98 -11.06
CA TRP A 9 12.86 -19.63 -11.53
C TRP A 9 12.39 -18.29 -10.97
N GLY A 10 12.66 -18.03 -9.69
CA GLY A 10 12.37 -16.74 -9.06
C GLY A 10 13.12 -15.59 -9.75
N ILE A 11 14.41 -15.76 -10.06
CA ILE A 11 15.20 -14.77 -10.80
C ILE A 11 14.60 -14.55 -12.19
N CYS A 12 14.27 -15.61 -12.92
CA CYS A 12 13.61 -15.48 -14.23
C CYS A 12 12.27 -14.74 -14.12
N ALA A 13 11.48 -15.01 -13.08
CA ALA A 13 10.21 -14.31 -12.84
C ALA A 13 10.45 -12.82 -12.57
N VAL A 14 11.43 -12.47 -11.73
CA VAL A 14 11.80 -11.08 -11.47
C VAL A 14 12.26 -10.38 -12.74
N LEU A 15 13.17 -10.98 -13.51
CA LEU A 15 13.66 -10.41 -14.77
C LEU A 15 12.52 -10.20 -15.77
N LEU A 16 11.59 -11.15 -15.87
CA LEU A 16 10.39 -11.01 -16.68
C LEU A 16 9.55 -9.82 -16.22
N THR A 17 9.26 -9.70 -14.91
CA THR A 17 8.47 -8.59 -14.38
C THR A 17 9.17 -7.24 -14.50
N GLN A 18 10.50 -7.21 -14.46
CA GLN A 18 11.27 -5.98 -14.73
C GLN A 18 11.20 -5.59 -16.21
N GLY A 19 11.24 -6.57 -17.12
CA GLY A 19 11.00 -6.32 -18.55
C GLY A 19 9.60 -5.74 -18.80
N ILE A 20 8.57 -6.31 -18.16
CA ILE A 20 7.19 -5.78 -18.24
C ILE A 20 7.14 -4.35 -17.68
N SER A 21 7.74 -4.10 -16.52
CA SER A 21 7.76 -2.78 -15.88
C SER A 21 8.48 -1.73 -16.74
N TYR A 22 9.59 -2.11 -17.37
CA TYR A 22 10.33 -1.26 -18.29
C TYR A 22 9.51 -0.89 -19.54
N LEU A 23 8.73 -1.84 -20.08
CA LEU A 23 7.79 -1.56 -21.16
C LEU A 23 6.64 -0.66 -20.67
N ALA A 24 6.04 -0.98 -19.53
CA ALA A 24 4.95 -0.23 -18.92
C ALA A 24 5.31 1.26 -18.73
N ALA A 25 6.53 1.54 -18.27
CA ALA A 25 7.05 2.90 -18.09
C ALA A 25 7.06 3.74 -19.39
N ARG A 26 7.11 3.11 -20.57
CA ARG A 26 7.12 3.80 -21.88
C ARG A 26 5.74 4.00 -22.46
N VAL A 27 4.75 3.25 -21.99
CA VAL A 27 3.37 3.30 -22.51
C VAL A 27 2.36 3.55 -21.39
N PRO A 28 2.48 4.65 -20.62
CA PRO A 28 1.62 4.92 -19.47
C PRO A 28 0.13 5.01 -19.82
N VAL A 29 -0.20 5.44 -21.05
CA VAL A 29 -1.59 5.44 -21.56
C VAL A 29 -2.16 4.02 -21.63
N VAL A 30 -1.36 3.04 -22.05
CA VAL A 30 -1.78 1.63 -22.13
C VAL A 30 -1.93 1.06 -20.73
N VAL A 31 -0.99 1.36 -19.82
CA VAL A 31 -1.06 0.94 -18.41
C VAL A 31 -2.30 1.50 -17.73
N GLU A 32 -2.63 2.77 -17.96
CA GLU A 32 -3.83 3.40 -17.43
C GLU A 32 -5.10 2.68 -17.89
N ARG A 33 -5.25 2.48 -19.20
CA ARG A 33 -6.47 1.92 -19.80
C ARG A 33 -6.62 0.42 -19.54
N LEU A 34 -5.59 -0.36 -19.85
CA LEU A 34 -5.66 -1.83 -19.83
C LEU A 34 -5.43 -2.38 -18.43
N TYR A 35 -4.35 -1.98 -17.77
CA TYR A 35 -4.03 -2.53 -16.46
C TYR A 35 -4.86 -1.85 -15.37
N SER A 36 -4.79 -0.54 -15.26
CA SER A 36 -5.18 0.16 -14.02
C SER A 36 -6.67 0.44 -13.91
N ARG A 37 -7.35 0.64 -15.04
CA ARG A 37 -8.81 0.86 -15.09
C ARG A 37 -9.62 -0.41 -15.39
N LEU A 38 -9.05 -1.36 -16.14
CA LEU A 38 -9.77 -2.57 -16.54
C LEU A 38 -9.40 -3.79 -15.69
N LEU A 39 -8.13 -4.16 -15.63
CA LEU A 39 -7.68 -5.40 -14.95
C LEU A 39 -7.59 -5.25 -13.43
N TYR A 40 -7.00 -4.16 -12.95
CA TYR A 40 -6.69 -3.97 -11.54
C TYR A 40 -7.93 -3.75 -10.67
N PRO A 41 -8.97 -2.98 -11.03
CA PRO A 41 -10.11 -2.75 -10.14
C PRO A 41 -10.86 -4.03 -9.71
N PRO A 42 -11.22 -4.98 -10.59
CA PRO A 42 -11.85 -6.22 -10.14
C PRO A 42 -10.89 -7.06 -9.27
N LEU A 43 -9.60 -7.12 -9.63
CA LEU A 43 -8.58 -7.81 -8.84
C LEU A 43 -8.41 -7.20 -7.44
N GLY A 44 -8.29 -5.88 -7.36
CA GLY A 44 -8.14 -5.13 -6.12
C GLY A 44 -9.38 -5.27 -5.22
N ARG A 45 -10.59 -5.23 -5.79
CA ARG A 45 -11.83 -5.48 -5.04
C ARG A 45 -11.89 -6.91 -4.51
N PHE A 46 -11.48 -7.90 -5.31
CA PHE A 46 -11.42 -9.30 -4.91
C PHE A 46 -10.44 -9.50 -3.75
N LEU A 47 -9.20 -9.02 -3.89
CA LEU A 47 -8.18 -9.07 -2.83
C LEU A 47 -8.63 -8.32 -1.58
N SER A 48 -9.24 -7.16 -1.73
CA SER A 48 -9.76 -6.36 -0.61
C SER A 48 -10.86 -7.11 0.16
N ARG A 49 -11.79 -7.77 -0.52
CA ARG A 49 -12.85 -8.56 0.12
C ARG A 49 -12.32 -9.80 0.83
N ILE A 50 -11.41 -10.54 0.20
CA ILE A 50 -10.79 -11.72 0.84
C ILE A 50 -10.02 -11.29 2.08
N THR A 51 -9.20 -10.25 1.96
CA THR A 51 -8.42 -9.80 3.10
C THR A 51 -9.33 -9.27 4.19
N ALA A 52 -10.45 -8.60 3.88
CA ALA A 52 -11.42 -8.10 4.85
C ALA A 52 -12.10 -9.19 5.71
N LEU A 53 -12.08 -10.47 5.31
CA LEU A 53 -12.62 -11.57 6.14
C LEU A 53 -11.90 -11.70 7.49
N ALA A 54 -10.61 -11.36 7.55
CA ALA A 54 -9.87 -11.37 8.82
C ALA A 54 -10.19 -10.10 9.64
N PRO A 55 -10.44 -10.19 10.96
CA PRO A 55 -10.77 -9.02 11.79
C PRO A 55 -9.54 -8.14 12.14
N PHE A 56 -8.36 -8.48 11.64
CA PHE A 56 -7.09 -7.79 11.89
C PHE A 56 -6.30 -7.53 10.60
N SER A 57 -5.34 -6.60 10.64
CA SER A 57 -4.49 -6.29 9.48
C SER A 57 -3.56 -7.47 9.16
N LEU A 58 -3.71 -8.02 7.95
CA LEU A 58 -2.79 -9.07 7.47
C LEU A 58 -1.38 -8.53 7.25
N ALA A 59 -1.25 -7.24 6.97
CA ALA A 59 0.05 -6.58 6.85
C ALA A 59 0.75 -6.50 8.22
N GLU A 60 0.04 -6.17 9.30
CA GLU A 60 0.62 -6.19 10.65
C GLU A 60 1.11 -7.58 11.04
N VAL A 61 0.29 -8.60 10.81
CA VAL A 61 0.66 -9.99 11.09
C VAL A 61 1.86 -10.42 10.25
N ALA A 62 1.89 -10.06 8.97
CA ALA A 62 3.03 -10.35 8.10
C ALA A 62 4.31 -9.69 8.60
N VAL A 63 4.27 -8.40 8.96
CA VAL A 63 5.44 -7.65 9.46
C VAL A 63 5.94 -8.22 10.77
N VAL A 64 5.07 -8.40 11.76
CA VAL A 64 5.44 -8.99 13.07
C VAL A 64 5.98 -10.40 12.89
N GLY A 65 5.32 -11.22 12.07
CA GLY A 65 5.78 -12.57 11.75
C GLY A 65 7.15 -12.58 11.09
N LEU A 66 7.45 -11.63 10.19
CA LEU A 66 8.76 -11.48 9.56
C LEU A 66 9.84 -11.10 10.58
N LEU A 67 9.55 -10.18 11.49
CA LEU A 67 10.47 -9.78 12.55
C LEU A 67 10.79 -10.95 13.49
N VAL A 68 9.76 -11.70 13.92
CA VAL A 68 9.94 -12.90 14.75
C VAL A 68 10.73 -13.96 14.00
N ALA A 69 10.40 -14.24 12.73
CA ALA A 69 11.12 -15.20 11.92
C ALA A 69 12.59 -14.80 11.70
N ALA A 70 12.87 -13.51 11.50
CA ALA A 70 14.22 -12.99 11.40
C ALA A 70 15.00 -13.19 12.71
N LEU A 71 14.40 -12.83 13.85
CA LEU A 71 15.01 -13.03 15.17
C LEU A 71 15.32 -14.51 15.43
N LEU A 72 14.34 -15.40 15.22
CA LEU A 72 14.53 -16.84 15.38
C LEU A 72 15.59 -17.39 14.40
N GLY A 73 15.64 -16.87 13.17
CA GLY A 73 16.65 -17.23 12.19
C GLY A 73 18.07 -16.83 12.62
N ILE A 74 18.22 -15.64 13.22
CA ILE A 74 19.49 -15.16 13.78
C ILE A 74 19.90 -16.03 14.98
N LEU A 75 19.00 -16.25 15.93
CA LEU A 75 19.29 -17.09 17.10
C LEU A 75 19.65 -18.52 16.68
N HIS A 76 18.90 -19.10 15.74
CA HIS A 76 19.22 -20.42 15.18
C HIS A 76 20.61 -20.45 14.55
N TRP A 77 20.99 -19.39 13.82
CA TRP A 77 22.32 -19.30 13.22
C TRP A 77 23.44 -19.25 14.27
N ILE A 78 23.29 -18.42 15.30
CA ILE A 78 24.25 -18.26 16.40
C ILE A 78 24.47 -19.59 17.14
N PHE A 79 23.40 -20.28 17.52
CA PHE A 79 23.52 -21.47 18.37
C PHE A 79 23.77 -22.77 17.61
N VAL A 80 23.28 -22.89 16.36
CA VAL A 80 23.26 -24.16 15.63
C VAL A 80 23.76 -24.01 14.19
N GLY A 81 23.37 -22.94 13.50
CA GLY A 81 23.55 -22.78 12.05
C GLY A 81 25.01 -22.67 11.63
N TRP A 82 25.88 -22.01 12.40
CA TRP A 82 27.33 -21.97 12.11
C TRP A 82 27.94 -23.38 12.09
N ARG A 83 27.47 -24.28 12.94
CA ARG A 83 27.93 -25.68 12.99
C ARG A 83 27.36 -26.55 11.87
N ARG A 84 26.32 -26.10 11.17
CA ARG A 84 25.62 -26.85 10.11
C ARG A 84 25.31 -25.95 8.89
N PRO A 85 26.33 -25.45 8.18
CA PRO A 85 26.17 -24.45 7.12
C PRO A 85 25.27 -24.93 5.97
N ALA A 86 25.27 -26.23 5.67
CA ALA A 86 24.43 -26.80 4.60
C ALA A 86 22.92 -26.73 4.91
N VAL A 87 22.52 -26.82 6.18
CA VAL A 87 21.12 -26.70 6.61
C VAL A 87 20.69 -25.24 6.56
N TRP A 88 21.53 -24.34 7.05
CA TRP A 88 21.27 -22.91 7.03
C TRP A 88 21.17 -22.35 5.60
N LEU A 89 22.10 -22.74 4.72
CA LEU A 89 22.06 -22.37 3.30
C LEU A 89 20.77 -22.85 2.62
N ARG A 90 20.23 -24.02 3.00
CA ARG A 90 18.95 -24.50 2.47
C ARG A 90 17.80 -23.58 2.86
N GLN A 91 17.76 -23.11 4.11
CA GLN A 91 16.74 -22.20 4.61
C GLN A 91 16.82 -20.85 3.90
N VAL A 92 18.02 -20.25 3.83
CA VAL A 92 18.26 -18.97 3.14
C VAL A 92 17.81 -19.03 1.68
N ARG A 93 18.13 -20.11 0.96
CA ARG A 93 17.67 -20.28 -0.43
C ARG A 93 16.15 -20.38 -0.55
N GLY A 94 15.48 -21.02 0.42
CA GLY A 94 14.03 -21.11 0.46
C GLY A 94 13.40 -19.74 0.63
N ILE A 95 13.89 -18.97 1.60
CA ILE A 95 13.46 -17.59 1.86
C ILE A 95 13.71 -16.72 0.64
N LEU A 96 14.89 -16.81 0.02
CA LEU A 96 15.23 -16.05 -1.19
C LEU A 96 14.29 -16.39 -2.35
N ALA A 97 13.98 -17.66 -2.58
CA ALA A 97 13.04 -18.05 -3.62
C ALA A 97 11.64 -17.47 -3.35
N ILE A 98 11.14 -17.56 -2.12
CA ILE A 98 9.85 -16.98 -1.73
C ILE A 98 9.84 -15.47 -1.94
N ALA A 99 10.89 -14.76 -1.52
CA ALA A 99 11.01 -13.31 -1.68
C ALA A 99 11.00 -12.88 -3.15
N LEU A 100 11.71 -13.61 -4.02
CA LEU A 100 11.73 -13.33 -5.47
C LEU A 100 10.34 -13.50 -6.09
N PHE A 101 9.62 -14.57 -5.76
CA PHE A 101 8.25 -14.77 -6.24
C PHE A 101 7.27 -13.76 -5.65
N ALA A 102 7.40 -13.42 -4.37
CA ALA A 102 6.58 -12.39 -3.73
C ALA A 102 6.78 -11.02 -4.38
N TYR A 103 8.02 -10.66 -4.72
CA TYR A 103 8.33 -9.43 -5.46
C TYR A 103 7.71 -9.44 -6.87
N ALA A 104 7.89 -10.52 -7.62
CA ALA A 104 7.29 -10.64 -8.96
C ALA A 104 5.75 -10.56 -8.89
N ALA A 105 5.14 -11.23 -7.92
CA ALA A 105 3.70 -11.15 -7.68
C ALA A 105 3.26 -9.73 -7.31
N PHE A 106 4.01 -9.02 -6.45
CA PHE A 106 3.74 -7.62 -6.11
C PHE A 106 3.73 -6.73 -7.36
N ILE A 107 4.71 -6.85 -8.25
CA ILE A 107 4.75 -6.08 -9.50
C ILE A 107 3.50 -6.35 -10.36
N LEU A 108 3.16 -7.62 -10.56
CA LEU A 108 2.04 -8.01 -11.42
C LEU A 108 0.66 -7.70 -10.82
N LEU A 109 0.49 -7.90 -9.51
CA LEU A 109 -0.80 -7.71 -8.82
C LEU A 109 -1.06 -6.25 -8.47
N TRP A 110 -0.02 -5.42 -8.37
CA TRP A 110 -0.17 -4.04 -7.96
C TRP A 110 0.84 -3.07 -8.57
N GLY A 111 2.13 -3.43 -8.63
CA GLY A 111 3.22 -2.50 -8.94
C GLY A 111 3.13 -1.83 -10.32
N LEU A 112 2.46 -2.45 -11.29
CA LEU A 112 2.22 -1.79 -12.59
C LEU A 112 1.38 -0.50 -12.47
N ASN A 113 0.62 -0.30 -11.38
CA ASN A 113 -0.08 0.96 -11.13
C ASN A 113 0.87 2.16 -10.96
N TYR A 114 2.16 1.96 -10.67
CA TYR A 114 3.13 3.07 -10.61
C TYR A 114 3.49 3.65 -11.98
N TYR A 115 3.20 2.94 -13.07
CA TYR A 115 3.45 3.39 -14.44
C TYR A 115 2.20 3.98 -15.10
N ARG A 116 1.20 4.36 -14.30
CA ARG A 116 -0.01 5.05 -14.75
C ARG A 116 0.29 6.45 -15.26
N GLN A 117 -0.70 7.03 -15.94
CA GLN A 117 -0.64 8.45 -16.26
C GLN A 117 -0.68 9.29 -14.96
N PRO A 118 0.02 10.44 -14.92
CA PRO A 118 -0.08 11.37 -13.81
C PRO A 118 -1.54 11.76 -13.54
N LEU A 119 -1.88 11.94 -12.26
CA LEU A 119 -3.24 12.31 -11.87
C LEU A 119 -3.67 13.64 -12.51
N ALA A 120 -2.76 14.59 -12.69
CA ALA A 120 -3.02 15.86 -13.37
C ALA A 120 -3.58 15.67 -14.78
N VAL A 121 -3.05 14.72 -15.57
CA VAL A 121 -3.58 14.41 -16.91
C VAL A 121 -5.00 13.84 -16.82
N THR A 122 -5.25 12.99 -15.82
CA THR A 122 -6.55 12.37 -15.61
C THR A 122 -7.61 13.39 -15.16
N LEU A 123 -7.21 14.35 -14.32
CA LEU A 123 -8.06 15.41 -13.81
C LEU A 123 -8.09 16.66 -14.70
N GLN A 124 -7.39 16.62 -15.85
CA GLN A 124 -7.24 17.76 -16.76
C GLN A 124 -6.73 19.04 -16.05
N LEU A 125 -5.82 18.85 -15.09
CA LEU A 125 -5.18 19.94 -14.36
C LEU A 125 -4.00 20.46 -15.17
N GLU A 126 -3.94 21.78 -15.29
CA GLU A 126 -2.79 22.48 -15.84
C GLU A 126 -1.66 22.51 -14.79
N VAL A 127 -0.50 21.97 -15.14
CA VAL A 127 0.68 21.95 -14.26
C VAL A 127 1.62 23.05 -14.71
N GLN A 128 1.67 24.12 -13.93
CA GLN A 128 2.50 25.30 -14.20
C GLN A 128 3.25 25.74 -12.94
N PRO A 129 4.39 26.45 -13.08
CA PRO A 129 5.04 27.09 -11.95
C PRO A 129 4.10 28.07 -11.25
N THR A 130 3.93 27.92 -9.94
CA THR A 130 3.06 28.77 -9.11
C THR A 130 3.86 29.95 -8.54
N ALA A 131 3.27 31.15 -8.55
CA ALA A 131 3.88 32.32 -7.91
C ALA A 131 3.85 32.20 -6.38
N VAL A 132 4.85 32.74 -5.68
CA VAL A 132 4.91 32.71 -4.21
C VAL A 132 3.67 33.37 -3.58
N ALA A 133 3.16 34.44 -4.20
CA ALA A 133 1.96 35.13 -3.74
C ALA A 133 0.70 34.24 -3.84
N GLU A 134 0.51 33.56 -4.96
CA GLU A 134 -0.62 32.64 -5.17
C GLU A 134 -0.60 31.48 -4.16
N LEU A 135 0.59 30.95 -3.86
CA LEU A 135 0.75 29.94 -2.81
C LEU A 135 0.41 30.50 -1.42
N ALA A 136 0.81 31.74 -1.12
CA ALA A 136 0.49 32.38 0.15
C ALA A 136 -1.03 32.60 0.32
N ASP A 137 -1.71 33.03 -0.75
CA ASP A 137 -3.15 33.22 -0.76
C ASP A 137 -3.89 31.89 -0.58
N LEU A 138 -3.47 30.83 -1.27
CA LEU A 138 -4.02 29.49 -1.08
C LEU A 138 -3.84 29.02 0.37
N CYS A 139 -2.67 29.23 0.96
CA CYS A 139 -2.42 28.89 2.36
C CYS A 139 -3.35 29.67 3.31
N ALA A 140 -3.54 30.97 3.09
CA ALA A 140 -4.44 31.79 3.89
C ALA A 140 -5.89 31.30 3.79
N GLU A 141 -6.35 30.95 2.58
CA GLU A 141 -7.67 30.37 2.36
C GLU A 141 -7.84 29.01 3.06
N LEU A 142 -6.85 28.12 2.94
CA LEU A 142 -6.87 26.81 3.61
C LEU A 142 -6.87 26.94 5.13
N ILE A 143 -6.16 27.92 5.70
CA ILE A 143 -6.21 28.23 7.14
C ILE A 143 -7.62 28.66 7.53
N ALA A 144 -8.23 29.58 6.79
CA ALA A 144 -9.59 30.04 7.06
C ALA A 144 -10.62 28.89 7.00
N ARG A 145 -10.55 28.06 5.95
CA ARG A 145 -11.42 26.88 5.78
C ARG A 145 -11.20 25.85 6.89
N THR A 146 -9.95 25.62 7.29
CA THR A 146 -9.61 24.68 8.38
C THR A 146 -10.13 25.17 9.72
N ASN A 147 -9.96 26.46 10.02
CA ASN A 147 -10.50 27.08 11.23
C ASN A 147 -12.03 27.03 11.29
N ALA A 148 -12.70 27.25 10.15
CA ALA A 148 -14.15 27.08 10.05
C ALA A 148 -14.57 25.61 10.25
N ALA A 149 -13.88 24.67 9.60
CA ALA A 149 -14.16 23.24 9.75
C ALA A 149 -13.91 22.74 11.18
N ARG A 150 -12.96 23.34 11.91
CA ARG A 150 -12.67 23.00 13.31
C ARG A 150 -13.87 23.23 14.22
N GLN A 151 -14.72 24.21 13.92
CA GLN A 151 -15.96 24.44 14.68
C GLN A 151 -17.00 23.33 14.50
N LEU A 152 -16.84 22.47 13.49
CA LEU A 152 -17.77 21.39 13.15
C LEU A 152 -17.41 20.04 13.78
N VAL A 153 -16.26 19.94 14.44
CA VAL A 153 -15.80 18.68 15.06
C VAL A 153 -15.96 18.72 16.57
N ALA A 154 -16.22 17.56 17.18
CA ALA A 154 -16.21 17.43 18.63
C ALA A 154 -14.77 17.47 19.16
N GLU A 155 -14.58 17.98 20.37
CA GLU A 155 -13.30 18.05 21.05
C GLU A 155 -13.41 17.44 22.45
N ASP A 156 -12.29 16.92 22.96
CA ASP A 156 -12.17 16.53 24.37
C ASP A 156 -11.83 17.73 25.28
N GLY A 157 -11.69 17.48 26.58
CA GLY A 157 -11.33 18.51 27.57
C GLY A 157 -9.94 19.14 27.37
N GLN A 158 -9.11 18.60 26.47
CA GLN A 158 -7.79 19.13 26.11
C GLN A 158 -7.79 19.81 24.73
N GLN A 159 -8.98 20.08 24.17
CA GLN A 159 -9.13 20.67 22.83
C GLN A 159 -8.53 19.78 21.73
N VAL A 160 -8.56 18.46 21.89
CA VAL A 160 -8.16 17.51 20.85
C VAL A 160 -9.40 17.03 20.11
N MET A 161 -9.35 17.03 18.77
CA MET A 161 -10.46 16.58 17.94
C MET A 161 -10.79 15.11 18.24
N MET A 162 -12.08 14.83 18.42
CA MET A 162 -12.61 13.50 18.64
C MET A 162 -13.35 12.98 17.41
N LEU A 163 -13.03 11.76 17.00
CA LEU A 163 -13.80 11.05 16.00
C LEU A 163 -15.16 10.64 16.60
N ASN A 164 -16.25 11.03 15.96
CA ASN A 164 -17.58 10.57 16.33
C ASN A 164 -17.64 9.03 16.30
N GLY A 165 -17.91 8.41 17.46
CA GLY A 165 -17.94 6.96 17.62
C GLY A 165 -16.57 6.28 17.75
N GLY A 166 -15.47 7.05 17.83
CA GLY A 166 -14.10 6.57 17.94
C GLY A 166 -13.52 6.04 16.62
N LYS A 167 -12.22 5.68 16.67
CA LYS A 167 -11.45 5.25 15.49
C LYS A 167 -12.10 4.10 14.71
N TRP A 168 -12.66 3.12 15.41
CA TRP A 168 -13.21 1.92 14.80
C TRP A 168 -14.49 2.20 14.02
N ARG A 169 -15.41 3.03 14.56
CA ARG A 169 -16.61 3.47 13.83
C ARG A 169 -16.25 4.42 12.68
N ALA A 170 -15.20 5.21 12.82
CA ALA A 170 -14.71 6.05 11.73
C ALA A 170 -14.24 5.22 10.53
N LEU A 171 -13.55 4.10 10.78
CA LEU A 171 -13.14 3.17 9.72
C LEU A 171 -14.33 2.52 9.02
N THR A 172 -15.37 2.11 9.76
CA THR A 172 -16.56 1.47 9.15
C THR A 172 -17.36 2.40 8.24
N ARG A 173 -17.23 3.73 8.40
CA ARG A 173 -17.92 4.73 7.58
C ARG A 173 -17.04 5.40 6.53
N ALA A 174 -15.78 4.98 6.40
CA ALA A 174 -14.84 5.61 5.47
C ALA A 174 -15.33 5.55 4.01
N GLU A 175 -16.05 4.49 3.64
CA GLU A 175 -16.65 4.32 2.30
C GLU A 175 -17.62 5.46 1.95
N LEU A 176 -18.36 6.00 2.92
CA LEU A 176 -19.32 7.09 2.68
C LEU A 176 -18.66 8.34 2.08
N GLY A 177 -17.43 8.64 2.50
CA GLY A 177 -16.68 9.76 1.94
C GLY A 177 -16.31 9.54 0.47
N TYR A 178 -15.96 8.31 0.11
CA TYR A 178 -15.69 7.94 -1.29
C TYR A 178 -16.96 7.88 -2.13
N GLU A 179 -18.09 7.44 -1.57
CA GLU A 179 -19.39 7.45 -2.26
C GLU A 179 -19.85 8.88 -2.58
N GLU A 180 -19.68 9.82 -1.63
CA GLU A 180 -19.98 11.23 -1.88
C GLU A 180 -19.03 11.84 -2.92
N LEU A 181 -17.72 11.61 -2.77
CA LEU A 181 -16.71 12.09 -3.71
C LEU A 181 -16.95 11.53 -5.12
N ALA A 182 -17.40 10.28 -5.24
CA ALA A 182 -17.67 9.63 -6.51
C ALA A 182 -18.76 10.34 -7.34
N LYS A 183 -19.63 11.14 -6.72
CA LYS A 183 -20.64 11.96 -7.42
C LYS A 183 -20.00 13.08 -8.24
N GLN A 184 -18.88 13.63 -7.77
CA GLN A 184 -18.15 14.71 -8.44
C GLN A 184 -16.95 14.17 -9.24
N LEU A 185 -16.32 13.12 -8.72
CA LEU A 185 -15.13 12.51 -9.29
C LEU A 185 -15.37 11.00 -9.46
N PRO A 186 -15.91 10.54 -10.61
CA PRO A 186 -16.23 9.13 -10.84
C PRO A 186 -15.04 8.16 -10.65
N LEU A 187 -13.81 8.65 -10.77
CA LEU A 187 -12.57 7.92 -10.50
C LEU A 187 -12.44 7.46 -9.04
N ALA A 188 -13.11 8.13 -8.10
CA ALA A 188 -13.15 7.74 -6.70
C ALA A 188 -14.13 6.58 -6.42
N SER A 189 -14.91 6.16 -7.43
CA SER A 189 -15.91 5.11 -7.27
C SER A 189 -15.29 3.72 -7.07
N GLY A 190 -15.95 2.91 -6.26
CA GLY A 190 -15.59 1.51 -6.05
C GLY A 190 -16.01 1.04 -4.67
N ARG A 191 -16.33 -0.25 -4.56
CA ARG A 191 -16.66 -0.89 -3.28
C ARG A 191 -15.56 -1.85 -2.88
N PHE A 192 -14.91 -1.55 -1.77
CA PHE A 192 -13.81 -2.32 -1.20
C PHE A 192 -14.26 -2.92 0.14
N GLY A 193 -13.50 -3.89 0.65
CA GLY A 193 -13.71 -4.38 2.01
C GLY A 193 -13.44 -3.29 3.05
N ALA A 194 -14.09 -3.37 4.21
CA ALA A 194 -13.95 -2.38 5.26
C ALA A 194 -12.47 -2.17 5.64
N PRO A 195 -12.01 -0.92 5.77
CA PRO A 195 -10.64 -0.64 6.15
C PRO A 195 -10.39 -1.12 7.58
N LYS A 196 -9.19 -1.64 7.79
CA LYS A 196 -8.80 -2.25 9.06
C LYS A 196 -7.97 -1.28 9.88
N GLY A 197 -8.18 -1.29 11.19
CA GLY A 197 -7.31 -0.56 12.10
C GLY A 197 -5.93 -1.20 12.18
N VAL A 198 -4.96 -0.36 12.52
CA VAL A 198 -3.58 -0.77 12.83
C VAL A 198 -3.45 -0.81 14.35
N TYR A 199 -3.40 -2.01 14.92
CA TYR A 199 -3.33 -2.21 16.38
C TYR A 199 -2.02 -1.69 16.97
N LEU A 200 -0.92 -1.86 16.24
CA LEU A 200 0.42 -1.41 16.64
C LEU A 200 0.73 0.02 16.19
N SER A 201 -0.29 0.80 15.78
CA SER A 201 -0.11 2.15 15.24
C SER A 201 0.75 3.05 16.12
N HIS A 202 0.56 3.00 17.45
CA HIS A 202 1.37 3.74 18.42
C HIS A 202 2.88 3.45 18.31
N TRP A 203 3.27 2.22 18.02
CA TRP A 203 4.69 1.85 17.88
C TRP A 203 5.23 2.12 16.48
N TRP A 204 4.35 2.41 15.52
CA TRP A 204 4.68 2.64 14.12
C TRP A 204 4.66 4.13 13.74
N SER A 205 3.97 4.96 14.52
CA SER A 205 3.97 6.41 14.38
C SER A 205 5.21 7.01 15.03
N TYR A 206 5.82 8.02 14.38
CA TYR A 206 6.95 8.79 14.91
C TYR A 206 6.51 9.84 15.98
N THR A 207 5.37 9.60 16.62
CA THR A 207 4.70 10.46 17.60
C THR A 207 4.19 9.60 18.74
#